data_AF-A0A016S8J9-F1
#
_entry.id   AF-A0A016S8J9-F1
#
_cell.length_a   1.000
_cell.length_b   1.000
_cell.length_c   1.000
_cell.angle_alpha   90.00
_cell.angle_beta   90.00
_cell.angle_gamma   90.00
#
_symmetry.space_group_name_H-M   'P 1'
#
loop_
_entity.id
_entity.type
_entity.pdbx_description
1 polymer ?
#
loop_
_entity_poly.entity_id
_entity_poly.type
_entity_poly.pdbx_seq_one_letter_code
_entity_poly.pdbx_strand_id
1 'polypeptide(L)'
;MSRNDRDEYIVVDTINKPNYANQFKKNGSFESYGLGYDYGSIMHYLRRSGFSKDDYVMIIPDSKYINTLGSEMISFIDLTMINKHYNCTEKCKSESSDLQCQHGGYPHPRNCSICLCPTGYGGVHCNERPSDGCGKELEAKNTWQEETITISGDSKEHLDGYKKCNYWIKSPKDTKIKIELKELRFNATAGCSKGGVEVKTKKDQTLTGYRFCDELEEDLPLSSTLNLVPLIIYSRPHSDSRAVVRYRYVKRSR
;
A
#
# COMPACT_ATOMS: atom_id res chain seq x y z
N MET A 1 -1.68 19.40 0.69
CA MET A 1 -2.64 18.35 0.26
C MET A 1 -3.92 18.97 -0.27
N SER A 2 -4.09 19.03 -1.59
CA SER A 2 -5.06 19.91 -2.27
C SER A 2 -6.22 19.21 -2.97
N ARG A 3 -6.35 17.88 -2.84
CA ARG A 3 -7.48 17.11 -3.39
C ARG A 3 -8.81 17.66 -2.88
N ASN A 4 -9.78 17.82 -3.79
CA ASN A 4 -11.11 18.37 -3.46
C ASN A 4 -11.95 17.39 -2.63
N ASP A 5 -11.81 16.10 -2.92
CA ASP A 5 -12.53 14.97 -2.31
C ASP A 5 -11.88 14.46 -1.01
N ARG A 6 -10.75 15.02 -0.58
CA ARG A 6 -10.00 14.49 0.58
C ARG A 6 -10.83 14.42 1.88
N ASP A 7 -11.80 15.32 2.05
CA ASP A 7 -12.58 15.41 3.29
C ASP A 7 -13.58 14.22 3.42
N GLU A 8 -13.71 13.40 2.38
CA GLU A 8 -14.41 12.10 2.44
C GLU A 8 -13.56 10.99 3.09
N TYR A 9 -12.23 11.20 3.18
CA TYR A 9 -11.25 10.21 3.61
C TYR A 9 -10.53 10.63 4.89
N ILE A 10 -10.33 11.92 5.11
CA ILE A 10 -9.62 12.48 6.27
C ILE A 10 -10.34 13.70 6.83
N VAL A 11 -10.12 13.97 8.12
CA VAL A 11 -10.49 15.23 8.74
C VAL A 11 -9.21 16.03 9.00
N VAL A 12 -9.18 17.29 8.58
CA VAL A 12 -8.08 18.21 8.87
C VAL A 12 -8.52 19.18 9.96
N ASP A 13 -7.82 19.21 11.08
CA ASP A 13 -8.14 20.08 12.22
C ASP A 13 -7.60 21.50 11.99
N THR A 14 -8.19 22.22 11.04
CA THR A 14 -7.82 23.62 10.77
C THR A 14 -8.33 24.60 11.83
N ILE A 15 -9.22 24.16 12.74
CA ILE A 15 -9.77 24.98 13.82
C ILE A 15 -8.73 25.13 14.92
N ASN A 16 -8.18 24.02 15.42
CA ASN A 16 -7.16 24.06 16.47
C ASN A 16 -5.76 24.26 15.89
N LYS A 17 -5.57 24.06 14.57
CA LYS A 17 -4.29 24.21 13.87
C LYS A 17 -4.37 25.19 12.68
N PRO A 18 -4.78 26.46 12.91
CA PRO A 18 -5.00 27.44 11.84
C PRO A 18 -3.73 27.74 11.02
N ASN A 19 -2.54 27.62 11.64
CA ASN A 19 -1.26 27.82 10.95
C ASN A 19 -1.02 26.83 9.79
N TYR A 20 -1.72 25.70 9.77
CA TYR A 20 -1.62 24.69 8.71
C TYR A 20 -2.67 24.88 7.61
N ALA A 21 -3.69 25.72 7.80
CA ALA A 21 -4.83 25.83 6.90
C ALA A 21 -4.43 26.06 5.43
N ASN A 22 -3.41 26.89 5.19
CA ASN A 22 -2.90 27.18 3.85
C ASN A 22 -2.31 25.94 3.15
N GLN A 23 -1.70 25.01 3.88
CA GLN A 23 -1.13 23.77 3.32
C GLN A 23 -2.22 22.75 2.91
N PHE A 24 -3.42 22.93 3.45
CA PHE A 24 -4.61 22.16 3.17
C PHE A 24 -5.63 23.00 2.39
N LYS A 25 -5.22 24.01 1.64
CA LYS A 25 -6.14 24.65 0.68
C LYS A 25 -6.46 23.66 -0.45
N LYS A 26 -7.75 23.40 -0.68
CA LYS A 26 -8.23 22.57 -1.80
C LYS A 26 -8.01 23.31 -3.12
N ASN A 27 -7.74 22.57 -4.19
CA ASN A 27 -7.59 23.11 -5.52
C ASN A 27 -8.75 22.64 -6.41
N GLY A 28 -9.66 23.57 -6.75
CA GLY A 28 -10.83 23.30 -7.61
C GLY A 28 -10.48 22.72 -8.98
N SER A 29 -9.29 23.02 -9.51
CA SER A 29 -8.80 22.50 -10.80
C SER A 29 -8.12 21.13 -10.71
N PHE A 30 -8.09 20.51 -9.52
CA PHE A 30 -7.51 19.18 -9.36
C PHE A 30 -8.35 18.12 -10.08
N GLU A 31 -7.69 17.30 -10.90
CA GLU A 31 -8.28 16.16 -11.59
C GLU A 31 -7.79 14.85 -10.96
N SER A 32 -8.72 14.04 -10.44
CA SER A 32 -8.40 12.73 -9.85
C SER A 32 -8.21 11.63 -10.89
N TYR A 33 -8.61 11.86 -12.15
CA TYR A 33 -8.64 10.86 -13.22
C TYR A 33 -9.41 9.57 -12.86
N GLY A 34 -10.39 9.69 -11.96
CA GLY A 34 -11.14 8.56 -11.40
C GLY A 34 -10.32 7.66 -10.47
N LEU A 35 -9.13 8.10 -10.04
CA LEU A 35 -8.27 7.35 -9.13
C LEU A 35 -8.69 7.60 -7.66
N GLY A 36 -8.70 6.53 -6.88
CA GLY A 36 -9.06 6.56 -5.47
C GLY A 36 -8.10 7.41 -4.62
N TYR A 37 -8.48 7.61 -3.36
CA TYR A 37 -7.65 8.31 -2.39
C TYR A 37 -6.60 7.36 -1.79
N ASP A 38 -5.34 7.53 -2.19
CA ASP A 38 -4.26 6.70 -1.68
C ASP A 38 -3.57 7.35 -0.47
N TYR A 39 -3.82 6.80 0.71
CA TYR A 39 -3.17 7.19 1.96
C TYR A 39 -1.65 7.02 1.92
N GLY A 40 -1.15 6.11 1.09
CA GLY A 40 0.28 5.80 0.95
C GLY A 40 0.97 6.55 -0.18
N SER A 41 0.29 7.51 -0.82
CA SER A 41 0.88 8.38 -1.84
C SER A 41 2.08 9.13 -1.27
N ILE A 42 3.14 9.28 -2.08
CA ILE A 42 4.31 10.09 -1.74
C ILE A 42 3.96 11.57 -1.51
N MET A 43 2.82 12.01 -2.06
CA MET A 43 2.31 13.37 -1.92
C MET A 43 1.43 13.56 -0.68
N HIS A 44 1.18 12.49 0.08
CA HIS A 44 0.34 12.54 1.26
C HIS A 44 1.16 12.90 2.50
N TYR A 45 0.75 13.96 3.22
CA TYR A 45 1.41 14.37 4.45
C TYR A 45 1.28 13.31 5.55
N LEU A 46 2.26 13.28 6.44
CA LEU A 46 2.15 12.57 7.71
C LEU A 46 1.06 13.21 8.60
N ARG A 47 0.58 12.45 9.60
CA ARG A 47 -0.52 12.88 10.48
C ARG A 47 -0.16 14.05 11.42
N ARG A 48 1.10 14.08 11.86
CA ARG A 48 1.59 14.97 12.92
C ARG A 48 1.89 16.38 12.41
N SER A 49 1.85 17.33 13.32
CA SER A 49 2.44 18.65 13.13
C SER A 49 3.98 18.54 13.27
N GLY A 50 4.70 19.51 12.70
CA GLY A 50 6.17 19.57 12.81
C GLY A 50 6.69 19.93 14.20
N PHE A 51 5.80 20.21 15.16
CA PHE A 51 6.16 20.83 16.45
C PHE A 51 6.04 19.89 17.66
N SER A 52 5.25 18.82 17.61
CA SER A 52 5.12 17.87 18.73
C SER A 52 4.67 16.47 18.27
N LYS A 53 5.03 15.44 19.05
CA LYS A 53 4.64 14.04 18.82
C LYS A 53 3.15 13.78 19.04
N ASP A 54 2.50 14.58 19.89
CA ASP A 54 1.08 14.43 20.25
C ASP A 54 0.18 15.45 19.56
N ASP A 55 0.75 16.21 18.63
CA ASP A 55 0.02 17.22 17.89
C ASP A 55 -0.36 16.69 16.51
N TYR A 56 -1.62 16.32 16.34
CA TYR A 56 -2.16 15.77 15.09
C TYR A 56 -2.96 16.84 14.33
N VAL A 57 -2.56 17.09 13.09
CA VAL A 57 -3.28 18.02 12.19
C VAL A 57 -4.34 17.27 11.38
N MET A 58 -4.19 15.95 11.27
CA MET A 58 -5.06 15.08 10.49
C MET A 58 -5.60 13.94 11.33
N ILE A 59 -6.88 13.62 11.14
CA ILE A 59 -7.55 12.49 11.76
C ILE A 59 -8.03 11.58 10.63
N ILE A 60 -7.76 10.29 10.76
CA ILE A 60 -8.15 9.27 9.79
C ILE A 60 -9.24 8.41 10.42
N PRO A 61 -10.39 8.20 9.76
CA PRO A 61 -11.46 7.34 10.30
C PRO A 61 -11.01 5.90 10.54
N ASP A 62 -10.16 5.36 9.67
CA ASP A 62 -9.56 4.02 9.82
C ASP A 62 -8.14 4.15 10.36
N SER A 63 -7.98 4.00 11.68
CA SER A 63 -6.71 4.15 12.40
C SER A 63 -5.59 3.22 11.90
N LYS A 64 -5.93 2.13 11.20
CA LYS A 64 -4.94 1.21 10.61
C LYS A 64 -4.11 1.84 9.49
N TYR A 65 -4.51 3.00 8.97
CA TYR A 65 -3.74 3.77 7.98
C TYR A 65 -2.80 4.81 8.59
N ILE A 66 -2.74 4.98 9.92
CA ILE A 66 -1.90 6.00 10.56
C ILE A 66 -0.45 5.93 10.09
N ASN A 67 0.12 4.73 10.07
CA ASN A 67 1.50 4.47 9.66
C ASN A 67 1.67 4.35 8.13
N THR A 68 0.58 4.36 7.36
CA THR A 68 0.61 4.48 5.90
C THR A 68 0.85 5.93 5.45
N LEU A 69 0.40 6.92 6.23
CA LEU A 69 0.54 8.34 5.90
C LEU A 69 1.98 8.84 5.96
N GLY A 70 2.33 9.78 5.08
CA GLY A 70 3.68 10.36 5.07
C GLY A 70 4.72 9.41 4.51
N SER A 71 4.30 8.48 3.67
CA SER A 71 5.20 7.56 3.00
C SER A 71 6.14 8.30 2.05
N GLU A 72 7.37 7.79 1.93
CA GLU A 72 8.34 8.22 0.92
C GLU A 72 8.38 7.26 -0.28
N MET A 73 7.44 6.31 -0.38
CA MET A 73 7.33 5.38 -1.51
C MET A 73 6.40 5.93 -2.58
N ILE A 74 6.78 5.74 -3.85
CA ILE A 74 5.91 6.06 -4.98
C ILE A 74 4.82 4.98 -5.04
N SER A 75 3.56 5.39 -4.89
CA SER A 75 2.43 4.46 -5.01
C SER A 75 2.08 4.16 -6.47
N PHE A 76 1.34 3.07 -6.68
CA PHE A 76 0.78 2.78 -8.01
C PHE A 76 -0.17 3.90 -8.48
N ILE A 77 -0.92 4.53 -7.57
CA ILE A 77 -1.79 5.66 -7.89
C ILE A 77 -0.98 6.87 -8.34
N ASP A 78 0.15 7.18 -7.69
CA ASP A 78 1.02 8.28 -8.10
C ASP A 78 1.52 8.10 -9.54
N LEU A 79 2.03 6.90 -9.86
CA LEU A 79 2.49 6.56 -11.21
C LEU A 79 1.34 6.59 -12.22
N THR A 80 0.16 6.08 -11.86
CA THR A 80 -1.00 6.07 -12.74
C THR A 80 -1.49 7.48 -13.02
N MET A 81 -1.53 8.34 -12.01
CA MET A 81 -1.96 9.74 -12.14
C MET A 81 -1.07 10.50 -13.12
N ILE A 82 0.26 10.38 -12.98
CA ILE A 82 1.22 11.02 -13.89
C ILE A 82 1.07 10.46 -15.31
N ASN A 83 0.95 9.14 -15.45
CA ASN A 83 0.79 8.52 -16.77
C ASN A 83 -0.52 8.93 -17.46
N LYS A 84 -1.62 9.10 -16.72
CA LYS A 84 -2.86 9.63 -17.28
C LYS A 84 -2.74 11.10 -17.65
N HIS A 85 -2.15 11.92 -16.77
CA HIS A 85 -1.99 13.36 -16.99
C HIS A 85 -1.21 13.68 -18.28
N TYR A 86 -0.18 12.88 -18.58
CA TYR A 86 0.63 13.03 -19.80
C TYR A 86 0.18 12.12 -20.97
N ASN A 87 -1.03 11.55 -20.91
CA ASN A 87 -1.60 10.64 -21.91
C ASN A 87 -0.69 9.44 -22.27
N CYS A 88 0.16 8.99 -21.34
CA CYS A 88 1.02 7.81 -21.53
C CYS A 88 0.19 6.52 -21.66
N THR A 89 -0.96 6.44 -21.00
CA THR A 89 -1.87 5.27 -21.06
C THR A 89 -2.48 5.06 -22.44
N GLU A 90 -2.44 6.07 -23.30
CA GLU A 90 -3.01 6.04 -24.65
C GLU A 90 -2.10 5.38 -25.67
N LYS A 91 -0.78 5.33 -25.40
CA LYS A 91 0.25 4.87 -26.34
C LYS A 91 0.03 3.44 -26.82
N CYS A 92 -0.53 2.60 -25.96
CA CYS A 92 -0.72 1.17 -26.23
C CYS A 92 -2.12 0.82 -26.74
N LYS A 93 -3.00 1.80 -26.99
CA LYS A 93 -4.40 1.54 -27.39
C LYS A 93 -4.53 0.77 -28.71
N SER A 94 -3.62 0.96 -29.65
CA SER A 94 -3.64 0.27 -30.95
C SER A 94 -2.92 -1.08 -30.94
N GLU A 95 -2.02 -1.32 -29.98
CA GLU A 95 -1.14 -2.49 -29.95
C GLU A 95 -1.53 -3.54 -28.90
N SER A 96 -2.26 -3.13 -27.84
CA SER A 96 -2.60 -3.98 -26.70
C SER A 96 -4.06 -4.47 -26.71
N SER A 97 -4.72 -4.61 -27.86
CA SER A 97 -6.15 -5.00 -27.91
C SER A 97 -6.46 -6.29 -27.16
N ASP A 98 -5.47 -7.19 -27.05
CA ASP A 98 -5.63 -8.53 -26.46
C ASP A 98 -5.02 -8.65 -25.06
N LEU A 99 -4.23 -7.66 -24.61
CA LEU A 99 -3.58 -7.71 -23.30
C LEU A 99 -4.56 -7.35 -22.17
N GLN A 100 -5.03 -8.37 -21.46
CA GLN A 100 -5.94 -8.18 -20.32
C GLN A 100 -5.15 -8.06 -19.00
N CYS A 101 -5.12 -6.86 -18.43
CA CYS A 101 -4.49 -6.59 -17.14
C CYS A 101 -5.44 -6.85 -15.96
N GLN A 102 -4.96 -7.53 -14.94
CA GLN A 102 -5.74 -7.86 -13.73
C GLN A 102 -5.44 -6.90 -12.57
N HIS A 103 -6.27 -6.99 -11.52
CA HIS A 103 -6.12 -6.25 -10.26
C HIS A 103 -6.04 -4.71 -10.38
N GLY A 104 -6.47 -4.16 -11.53
CA GLY A 104 -6.42 -2.73 -11.81
C GLY A 104 -5.12 -2.25 -12.47
N GLY A 105 -4.27 -3.17 -12.93
CA GLY A 105 -3.16 -2.85 -13.83
C GLY A 105 -3.65 -2.36 -15.21
N TYR A 106 -2.73 -1.81 -15.99
CA TYR A 106 -2.99 -1.35 -17.36
C TYR A 106 -1.74 -1.56 -18.25
N PRO A 107 -1.88 -1.54 -19.59
CA PRO A 107 -0.74 -1.77 -20.49
C PRO A 107 0.44 -0.82 -20.17
N HIS A 108 1.63 -1.38 -20.06
CA HIS A 108 2.80 -0.62 -19.65
C HIS A 108 3.17 0.40 -20.75
N PRO A 109 3.22 1.73 -20.46
CA PRO A 109 3.37 2.76 -21.50
C PRO A 109 4.66 2.73 -22.33
N ARG A 110 5.65 1.93 -21.91
CA ARG A 110 6.93 1.72 -22.62
C ARG A 110 7.08 0.31 -23.21
N ASN A 111 6.12 -0.59 -22.93
CA ASN A 111 6.14 -1.97 -23.40
C ASN A 111 4.70 -2.50 -23.41
N CYS A 112 4.04 -2.38 -24.56
CA CYS A 112 2.62 -2.69 -24.72
C CYS A 112 2.27 -4.20 -24.61
N SER A 113 3.27 -5.06 -24.46
CA SER A 113 3.10 -6.51 -24.29
C SER A 113 3.08 -6.97 -22.83
N ILE A 114 3.21 -6.06 -21.87
CA ILE A 114 3.16 -6.34 -20.42
C ILE A 114 2.35 -5.27 -19.71
N CYS A 115 1.69 -5.63 -18.62
CA CYS A 115 0.96 -4.69 -17.78
C CYS A 115 1.89 -3.99 -16.78
N LEU A 116 1.64 -2.71 -16.52
CA LEU A 116 2.09 -2.05 -15.30
C LEU A 116 1.17 -2.47 -14.16
N CYS A 117 1.74 -3.05 -13.11
CA CYS A 117 0.98 -3.70 -12.05
C CYS A 117 0.93 -2.91 -10.74
N PRO A 118 -0.19 -2.99 -10.00
CA PRO A 118 -0.22 -2.52 -8.62
C PRO A 118 0.82 -3.22 -7.74
N THR A 119 1.28 -2.52 -6.71
CA THR A 119 2.25 -3.07 -5.75
C THR A 119 1.74 -4.38 -5.14
N GLY A 120 2.59 -5.40 -5.14
CA GLY A 120 2.24 -6.76 -4.72
C GLY A 120 1.78 -7.68 -5.86
N TYR A 121 1.70 -7.19 -7.10
CA TYR A 121 1.33 -7.95 -8.30
C TYR A 121 2.36 -7.80 -9.41
N GLY A 122 2.51 -8.83 -10.24
CA GLY A 122 3.45 -8.87 -11.36
C GLY A 122 3.02 -9.86 -12.44
N GLY A 123 3.97 -10.22 -13.30
CA GLY A 123 3.71 -11.03 -14.49
C GLY A 123 3.14 -10.19 -15.64
N VAL A 124 2.92 -10.85 -16.79
CA VAL A 124 2.45 -10.19 -18.02
C VAL A 124 1.09 -9.51 -17.79
N HIS A 125 0.22 -10.13 -17.00
CA HIS A 125 -1.18 -9.72 -16.79
C HIS A 125 -1.48 -9.23 -15.37
N CYS A 126 -0.48 -8.97 -14.52
CA CYS A 126 -0.69 -8.61 -13.09
C CYS A 126 -1.45 -9.67 -12.28
N ASN A 127 -1.31 -10.94 -12.66
CA ASN A 127 -1.96 -12.09 -12.04
C ASN A 127 -0.96 -13.06 -11.39
N GLU A 128 0.31 -12.65 -11.30
CA GLU A 128 1.38 -13.40 -10.66
C GLU A 128 1.94 -12.62 -9.48
N ARG A 129 2.57 -13.34 -8.55
CA ARG A 129 3.35 -12.72 -7.48
C ARG A 129 4.60 -12.10 -8.10
N PRO A 130 4.99 -10.87 -7.72
CA PRO A 130 6.21 -10.25 -8.22
C PRO A 130 7.44 -11.15 -8.07
N SER A 131 8.27 -11.20 -9.11
CA SER A 131 9.49 -12.01 -9.21
C SER A 131 10.72 -11.30 -8.63
N ASP A 132 10.55 -10.52 -7.57
CA ASP A 132 11.56 -9.61 -6.98
C ASP A 132 12.69 -10.34 -6.20
N GLY A 133 12.88 -11.64 -6.46
CA GLY A 133 13.96 -12.46 -5.88
C GLY A 133 13.73 -12.96 -4.45
N CYS A 134 12.62 -12.60 -3.81
CA CYS A 134 12.25 -13.09 -2.48
C CYS A 134 10.72 -13.13 -2.26
N GLY A 135 10.32 -13.68 -1.11
CA GLY A 135 8.92 -13.96 -0.79
C GLY A 135 8.39 -15.26 -1.40
N LYS A 136 7.16 -15.64 -1.03
CA LYS A 136 6.54 -16.90 -1.46
C LYS A 136 5.02 -16.85 -1.40
N GLU A 137 4.39 -17.82 -2.03
CA GLU A 137 2.96 -18.07 -1.83
C GLU A 137 2.75 -18.89 -0.55
N LEU A 138 1.69 -18.56 0.19
CA LEU A 138 1.31 -19.16 1.45
C LEU A 138 -0.14 -19.60 1.36
N GLU A 139 -0.40 -20.89 1.57
CA GLU A 139 -1.77 -21.41 1.60
C GLU A 139 -2.32 -21.35 3.04
N ALA A 140 -3.32 -20.51 3.23
CA ALA A 140 -4.01 -20.40 4.51
C ALA A 140 -4.91 -21.62 4.76
N LYS A 141 -4.92 -22.05 6.02
CA LYS A 141 -5.81 -23.08 6.58
C LYS A 141 -6.89 -22.41 7.43
N ASN A 142 -7.87 -23.19 7.88
CA ASN A 142 -8.89 -22.72 8.81
C ASN A 142 -8.36 -22.58 10.27
N THR A 143 -7.15 -23.10 10.53
CA THR A 143 -6.39 -22.92 11.77
C THR A 143 -5.34 -21.83 11.60
N TRP A 144 -4.95 -21.20 12.71
CA TRP A 144 -3.88 -20.20 12.70
C TRP A 144 -2.54 -20.84 12.31
N GLN A 145 -1.91 -20.27 11.29
CA GLN A 145 -0.53 -20.51 10.89
C GLN A 145 0.30 -19.27 11.22
N GLU A 146 1.60 -19.47 11.34
CA GLU A 146 2.56 -18.40 11.58
C GLU A 146 3.66 -18.44 10.51
N GLU A 147 4.06 -17.26 10.04
CA GLU A 147 5.20 -17.08 9.16
C GLU A 147 6.14 -16.04 9.77
N THR A 148 7.40 -16.42 9.91
CA THR A 148 8.49 -15.50 10.20
C THR A 148 9.05 -14.97 8.91
N ILE A 149 9.07 -13.66 8.76
CA ILE A 149 9.54 -12.97 7.56
C ILE A 149 10.73 -12.09 7.94
N THR A 150 11.84 -12.22 7.23
CA THR A 150 13.01 -11.36 7.39
C THR A 150 13.33 -10.66 6.07
N ILE A 151 13.85 -9.45 6.16
CA ILE A 151 14.40 -8.72 5.02
C ILE A 151 15.64 -7.94 5.46
N SER A 152 16.67 -7.98 4.63
CA SER A 152 17.84 -7.11 4.75
C SER A 152 17.83 -6.20 3.53
N GLY A 153 17.68 -4.90 3.76
CA GLY A 153 17.76 -3.92 2.69
C GLY A 153 19.14 -3.94 2.04
N ASP A 154 19.19 -3.91 0.72
CA ASP A 154 20.43 -3.90 -0.03
C ASP A 154 20.71 -2.52 -0.64
N SER A 155 21.97 -2.27 -0.99
CA SER A 155 22.41 -1.01 -1.59
C SER A 155 22.13 -0.95 -3.10
N LYS A 156 21.26 -1.81 -3.65
CA LYS A 156 20.90 -1.74 -5.07
C LYS A 156 20.01 -0.54 -5.34
N GLU A 157 20.08 -0.01 -6.56
CA GLU A 157 19.16 1.03 -7.02
C GLU A 157 17.77 0.43 -7.27
N HIS A 158 16.86 0.68 -6.33
CA HIS A 158 15.43 0.43 -6.50
C HIS A 158 14.73 1.74 -6.88
N LEU A 159 13.62 1.66 -7.62
CA LEU A 159 12.88 2.84 -8.11
C LEU A 159 12.59 3.89 -7.02
N ASP A 160 12.19 3.43 -5.84
CA ASP A 160 11.90 4.25 -4.67
C ASP A 160 12.90 4.04 -3.51
N GLY A 161 13.99 3.30 -3.76
CA GLY A 161 15.05 3.04 -2.79
C GLY A 161 14.72 1.98 -1.74
N TYR A 162 13.68 1.16 -1.94
CA TYR A 162 13.32 0.06 -1.03
C TYR A 162 13.48 -1.30 -1.70
N LYS A 163 14.16 -2.21 -1.00
CA LYS A 163 14.03 -3.63 -1.31
C LYS A 163 12.67 -4.12 -0.82
N LYS A 164 11.96 -4.88 -1.64
CA LYS A 164 10.63 -5.42 -1.32
C LYS A 164 10.62 -6.94 -1.51
N CYS A 165 10.04 -7.67 -0.56
CA CYS A 165 9.73 -9.09 -0.70
C CYS A 165 8.22 -9.28 -0.64
N ASN A 166 7.67 -9.90 -1.69
CA ASN A 166 6.22 -10.03 -1.87
C ASN A 166 5.77 -11.45 -1.52
N TYR A 167 4.85 -11.55 -0.58
CA TYR A 167 4.18 -12.78 -0.19
C TYR A 167 2.72 -12.73 -0.61
N TRP A 168 2.19 -13.87 -1.02
CA TRP A 168 0.78 -14.02 -1.37
C TRP A 168 0.12 -15.02 -0.44
N ILE A 169 -0.72 -14.55 0.46
CA ILE A 169 -1.54 -15.43 1.30
C ILE A 169 -2.81 -15.76 0.52
N LYS A 170 -2.96 -17.02 0.13
CA LYS A 170 -4.08 -17.55 -0.63
C LYS A 170 -5.00 -18.36 0.26
N SER A 171 -6.26 -18.40 -0.14
CA SER A 171 -7.31 -19.19 0.52
C SER A 171 -8.36 -19.60 -0.50
N PRO A 172 -9.17 -20.63 -0.20
CA PRO A 172 -10.25 -21.07 -1.09
C PRO A 172 -11.23 -19.94 -1.44
N LYS A 173 -11.95 -20.08 -2.57
CA LYS A 173 -13.02 -19.16 -2.95
C LYS A 173 -14.06 -19.02 -1.83
N ASP A 174 -14.71 -17.86 -1.77
CA ASP A 174 -15.75 -17.53 -0.78
C ASP A 174 -15.27 -17.51 0.69
N THR A 175 -13.97 -17.37 0.90
CA THR A 175 -13.37 -17.15 2.21
C THR A 175 -12.81 -15.72 2.34
N LYS A 176 -12.45 -15.35 3.56
CA LYS A 176 -11.67 -14.17 3.90
C LYS A 176 -10.51 -14.57 4.79
N ILE A 177 -9.39 -13.88 4.66
CA ILE A 177 -8.16 -14.13 5.41
C ILE A 177 -8.14 -13.18 6.60
N LYS A 178 -7.89 -13.74 7.79
CA LYS A 178 -7.60 -13.01 9.02
C LYS A 178 -6.09 -12.98 9.22
N ILE A 179 -5.56 -11.82 9.58
CA ILE A 179 -4.12 -11.61 9.76
C ILE A 179 -3.89 -10.89 11.09
N GLU A 180 -2.90 -11.35 11.84
CA GLU A 180 -2.38 -10.73 13.06
C GLU A 180 -0.87 -10.50 12.88
N LEU A 181 -0.38 -9.32 13.27
CA LEU A 181 1.05 -9.04 13.34
C LEU A 181 1.48 -9.25 14.79
N LYS A 182 2.32 -10.25 15.04
CA LYS A 182 2.75 -10.64 16.40
C LYS A 182 4.06 -10.02 16.84
N GLU A 183 4.95 -9.75 15.89
CA GLU A 183 6.23 -9.11 16.14
C GLU A 183 6.58 -8.23 14.95
N LEU A 184 7.05 -7.01 15.22
CA LEU A 184 7.54 -6.08 14.22
C LEU A 184 8.86 -5.48 14.71
N ARG A 185 9.97 -5.93 14.15
CA ARG A 185 11.31 -5.40 14.41
C ARG A 185 11.76 -4.58 13.20
N PHE A 186 11.39 -3.31 13.19
CA PHE A 186 11.80 -2.32 12.19
C PHE A 186 12.31 -1.05 12.89
N ASN A 187 13.05 -0.22 12.16
CA ASN A 187 13.33 1.14 12.61
C ASN A 187 12.08 2.00 12.37
N ALA A 188 11.21 2.07 13.39
CA ALA A 188 9.92 2.73 13.29
C ALA A 188 10.06 4.25 13.05
N THR A 189 9.43 4.73 11.99
CA THR A 189 9.32 6.15 11.65
C THR A 189 7.90 6.49 11.22
N ALA A 190 7.53 7.77 11.25
CA ALA A 190 6.27 8.20 10.63
C ALA A 190 6.24 7.77 9.15
N GLY A 191 5.12 7.20 8.71
CA GLY A 191 4.98 6.65 7.36
C GLY A 191 5.77 5.38 7.08
N CYS A 192 6.39 4.78 8.10
CA CYS A 192 7.25 3.61 7.98
C CYS A 192 8.31 3.75 6.88
N SER A 193 8.99 4.90 6.83
CA SER A 193 9.95 5.30 5.78
C SER A 193 11.31 4.60 5.82
N LYS A 194 11.62 3.83 6.87
CA LYS A 194 12.85 3.02 6.94
C LYS A 194 12.61 1.55 6.59
N GLY A 195 11.39 1.07 6.81
CA GLY A 195 10.98 -0.30 6.53
C GLY A 195 9.66 -0.58 7.24
N GLY A 196 8.99 -1.64 6.80
CA GLY A 196 7.73 -2.08 7.38
C GLY A 196 7.10 -3.23 6.63
N VAL A 197 5.87 -3.54 7.02
CA VAL A 197 5.01 -4.52 6.36
C VAL A 197 3.77 -3.80 5.84
N GLU A 198 3.50 -3.93 4.54
CA GLU A 198 2.24 -3.53 3.92
C GLU A 198 1.32 -4.75 3.76
N VAL A 199 0.07 -4.62 4.20
CA VAL A 199 -0.96 -5.67 4.11
C VAL A 199 -2.15 -5.17 3.29
N LYS A 200 -2.37 -5.74 2.10
CA LYS A 200 -3.43 -5.32 1.18
C LYS A 200 -4.70 -6.16 1.38
N THR A 201 -5.58 -5.69 2.26
CA THR A 201 -6.81 -6.42 2.66
C THR A 201 -8.09 -5.91 2.01
N LYS A 202 -8.06 -4.73 1.36
CA LYS A 202 -9.24 -4.10 0.75
C LYS A 202 -9.57 -4.68 -0.63
N LYS A 203 -10.74 -4.32 -1.17
CA LYS A 203 -11.18 -4.81 -2.49
C LYS A 203 -10.39 -4.17 -3.63
N ASP A 204 -10.17 -2.87 -3.53
CA ASP A 204 -9.34 -2.14 -4.48
C ASP A 204 -7.87 -2.44 -4.19
N GLN A 205 -7.23 -3.13 -5.14
CA GLN A 205 -5.84 -3.54 -5.05
C GLN A 205 -4.88 -2.51 -5.66
N THR A 206 -5.41 -1.44 -6.26
CA THR A 206 -4.59 -0.34 -6.80
C THR A 206 -4.06 0.58 -5.69
N LEU A 207 -4.78 0.69 -4.57
CA LEU A 207 -4.45 1.54 -3.43
C LEU A 207 -3.42 0.90 -2.51
N THR A 208 -2.61 1.71 -1.84
CA THR A 208 -1.69 1.25 -0.80
C THR A 208 -2.45 0.57 0.35
N GLY A 209 -1.89 -0.54 0.83
CA GLY A 209 -2.41 -1.27 1.99
C GLY A 209 -2.16 -0.58 3.33
N TYR A 210 -2.54 -1.28 4.40
CA TYR A 210 -2.15 -0.87 5.75
C TYR A 210 -0.66 -1.12 5.95
N ARG A 211 0.08 -0.15 6.46
CA ARG A 211 1.51 -0.27 6.74
C ARG A 211 1.78 -0.25 8.23
N PHE A 212 2.69 -1.12 8.67
CA PHE A 212 3.08 -1.27 10.07
C PHE A 212 4.60 -1.44 10.19
N CYS A 213 5.19 -0.79 11.18
CA CYS A 213 6.64 -0.85 11.45
C CYS A 213 6.98 -0.73 12.94
N ASP A 214 6.00 -0.50 13.81
CA ASP A 214 6.13 -0.57 15.27
C ASP A 214 5.14 -1.59 15.84
N GLU A 215 5.37 -1.96 17.10
CA GLU A 215 4.43 -2.81 17.83
C GLU A 215 3.07 -2.11 17.95
N LEU A 216 2.01 -2.89 17.73
CA LEU A 216 0.66 -2.39 17.80
C LEU A 216 0.26 -2.31 19.28
N GLU A 217 -0.26 -1.16 19.73
CA GLU A 217 -0.73 -0.96 21.10
C GLU A 217 -1.87 -1.93 21.48
N GLU A 218 -2.60 -2.46 20.49
CA GLU A 218 -3.66 -3.47 20.65
C GLU A 218 -3.54 -4.55 19.56
N ASP A 219 -4.09 -5.75 19.84
CA ASP A 219 -4.33 -6.75 18.79
C ASP A 219 -5.27 -6.14 17.73
N LEU A 220 -4.72 -5.72 16.58
CA LEU A 220 -5.49 -5.21 15.44
C LEU A 220 -5.68 -6.33 14.40
N PRO A 221 -6.70 -7.20 14.53
CA PRO A 221 -6.93 -8.25 13.56
C PRO A 221 -7.37 -7.65 12.23
N LEU A 222 -6.55 -7.85 11.19
CA LEU A 222 -6.89 -7.47 9.83
C LEU A 222 -7.81 -8.53 9.22
N SER A 223 -8.76 -8.08 8.41
CA SER A 223 -9.69 -8.95 7.72
C SER A 223 -9.74 -8.57 6.25
N SER A 224 -9.40 -9.51 5.37
CA SER A 224 -9.48 -9.26 3.94
C SER A 224 -10.91 -9.27 3.42
N THR A 225 -11.12 -8.57 2.31
CA THR A 225 -12.33 -8.67 1.48
C THR A 225 -12.17 -9.69 0.34
N LEU A 226 -10.94 -10.15 0.08
CA LEU A 226 -10.57 -11.09 -0.98
C LEU A 226 -9.97 -12.37 -0.39
N ASN A 227 -9.91 -13.44 -1.18
CA ASN A 227 -9.27 -14.71 -0.80
C ASN A 227 -7.78 -14.77 -1.14
N LEU A 228 -7.23 -13.66 -1.65
CA LEU A 228 -5.80 -13.43 -1.87
C LEU A 228 -5.42 -12.13 -1.13
N VAL A 229 -4.35 -12.17 -0.34
CA VAL A 229 -3.77 -10.99 0.32
C VAL A 229 -2.30 -10.88 -0.06
N PRO A 230 -1.92 -9.84 -0.82
CA PRO A 230 -0.54 -9.42 -0.91
C PRO A 230 -0.05 -8.88 0.44
N LEU A 231 1.08 -9.43 0.89
CA LEU A 231 1.82 -9.02 2.06
C LEU A 231 3.23 -8.63 1.60
N ILE A 232 3.58 -7.35 1.72
CA ILE A 232 4.85 -6.81 1.22
C ILE A 232 5.68 -6.39 2.40
N ILE A 233 6.80 -7.06 2.65
CA ILE A 233 7.82 -6.56 3.58
C ILE A 233 8.83 -5.74 2.79
N TYR A 234 9.23 -4.60 3.33
CA TYR A 234 10.16 -3.70 2.66
C TYR A 234 11.14 -3.05 3.63
N SER A 235 12.34 -2.72 3.13
CA SER A 235 13.41 -2.12 3.94
C SER A 235 14.34 -1.26 3.09
N ARG A 236 14.83 -0.16 3.66
CA ARG A 236 15.91 0.66 3.10
C ARG A 236 17.28 -0.02 3.30
N PRO A 237 18.32 0.39 2.54
CA PRO A 237 19.67 -0.16 2.69
C PRO A 237 20.15 -0.16 4.15
N HIS A 238 20.94 -1.18 4.52
CA HIS A 238 21.57 -1.32 5.84
C HIS A 238 20.60 -1.41 7.03
N SER A 239 19.35 -1.77 6.78
CA SER A 239 18.36 -2.06 7.82
C SER A 239 17.93 -3.53 7.72
N ASP A 240 18.27 -4.29 8.75
CA ASP A 240 17.74 -5.64 8.95
C ASP A 240 16.40 -5.53 9.66
N SER A 241 15.41 -6.23 9.16
CA SER A 241 14.05 -6.16 9.68
C SER A 241 13.37 -7.52 9.69
N ARG A 242 12.45 -7.67 10.64
CA ARG A 242 11.75 -8.92 10.89
C ARG A 242 10.31 -8.66 11.25
N ALA A 243 9.42 -9.51 10.73
CA ALA A 243 8.03 -9.56 11.12
C ALA A 243 7.60 -11.00 11.41
N VAL A 244 6.75 -11.19 12.41
CA VAL A 244 6.03 -12.46 12.63
C VAL A 244 4.57 -12.23 12.34
N VAL A 245 4.05 -12.95 11.35
CA VAL A 245 2.68 -12.78 10.86
C VAL A 245 1.90 -14.07 11.08
N ARG A 246 0.77 -13.97 11.77
CA ARG A 246 -0.19 -15.08 11.88
C ARG A 246 -1.34 -14.88 10.93
N TYR A 247 -1.75 -15.95 10.27
CA TYR A 247 -2.84 -15.92 9.30
C TYR A 247 -3.69 -17.19 9.33
N ARG A 248 -4.94 -17.05 8.92
CA ARG A 248 -5.88 -18.15 8.65
C ARG A 248 -6.99 -17.66 7.74
N TYR A 249 -7.73 -18.56 7.10
CA TYR A 249 -9.00 -18.20 6.48
C TYR A 249 -10.19 -18.51 7.37
N VAL A 250 -11.28 -17.78 7.14
CA VAL A 250 -12.61 -18.06 7.66
C VAL A 250 -13.62 -17.95 6.53
N LYS A 251 -14.75 -18.67 6.64
CA LYS A 251 -15.85 -18.53 5.66
C LYS A 251 -16.39 -17.10 5.67
N ARG A 252 -16.82 -16.59 4.52
CA ARG A 252 -17.61 -15.34 4.48
C ARG A 252 -18.96 -15.62 5.12
N SER A 253 -19.36 -14.77 6.07
CA SER A 253 -20.75 -14.70 6.49
C SER A 253 -21.58 -14.25 5.29
N ARG A 254 -22.66 -14.98 4.99
CA ARG A 254 -23.65 -14.56 3.99
C ARG A 254 -24.30 -13.26 4.40
#